data_AF-S7N309-F1
#
_entry.id   AF-S7N309-F1
#
_cell.length_a   1.000
_cell.length_b   1.000
_cell.length_c   1.000
_cell.angle_alpha   90.00
_cell.angle_beta   90.00
_cell.angle_gamma   90.00
#
_symmetry.space_group_name_H-M   'P 1'
#
loop_
_entity.id
_entity.type
_entity.pdbx_description
1 polymer ?
#
loop_
_entity_poly.entity_id
_entity_poly.type
_entity_poly.pdbx_seq_one_letter_code
_entity_poly.pdbx_strand_id
1 'polypeptide(L)' 'MADVTARSLQYEYKANSNLVLQADRSLIDRTRRDEPTGEVLSLVGKLEGTRMGDKAQRTKPQMQEERRANFLMS' A
#
# COMPACT_ATOMS: atom_id res chain seq x y z
N MET A 1 -11.08 -52.33 6.60
CA MET A 1 -12.04 -51.49 7.34
C MET A 1 -11.40 -50.30 8.07
N ALA A 2 -10.08 -50.16 8.09
CA ALA A 2 -9.38 -49.01 8.69
C ALA A 2 -9.16 -47.81 7.72
N ASP A 3 -9.04 -48.08 6.41
CA ASP A 3 -8.81 -47.02 5.42
C ASP A 3 -10.04 -46.14 5.17
N VAL A 4 -11.24 -46.71 5.33
CA VAL A 4 -12.51 -45.99 5.14
C VAL A 4 -12.72 -44.98 6.25
N THR A 5 -12.38 -45.34 7.49
CA THR A 5 -12.48 -44.48 8.67
C THR A 5 -11.46 -43.33 8.66
N ALA A 6 -10.25 -43.58 8.15
CA ALA A 6 -9.22 -42.55 7.99
C ALA A 6 -9.59 -41.53 6.90
N ARG A 7 -10.19 -42.00 5.80
CA ARG A 7 -10.67 -41.13 4.72
C ARG A 7 -11.86 -40.28 5.14
N SER A 8 -12.77 -40.81 5.97
CA SER A 8 -13.90 -40.03 6.51
C SER A 8 -13.45 -38.94 7.49
N LEU A 9 -12.40 -39.18 8.28
CA LEU A 9 -11.81 -38.16 9.17
C LEU A 9 -11.15 -37.02 8.39
N GLN A 10 -10.58 -37.30 7.21
CA GLN A 10 -9.96 -36.29 6.34
C GLN A 10 -10.96 -35.32 5.70
N TYR A 11 -12.23 -35.72 5.57
CA TYR A 11 -13.29 -34.86 5.05
C TYR A 11 -14.24 -34.35 6.14
N GLU A 12 -13.95 -34.61 7.42
CA GLU A 12 -14.56 -33.85 8.52
C GLU A 12 -14.03 -32.41 8.45
N TYR A 13 -14.67 -31.60 7.62
CA TYR A 13 -14.72 -30.16 7.81
C TYR A 13 -15.57 -29.87 9.05
N LYS A 14 -15.05 -30.25 10.22
CA LYS A 14 -15.47 -29.64 11.48
C LYS A 14 -15.18 -28.17 11.32
N ALA A 15 -16.25 -27.40 11.17
CA ALA A 15 -16.22 -25.97 11.02
C ALA A 15 -15.32 -25.34 12.09
N ASN A 16 -14.06 -25.08 11.73
CA ASN A 16 -13.19 -24.19 12.47
C ASN A 16 -13.74 -22.78 12.24
N SER A 17 -14.82 -22.45 12.94
CA SER A 17 -15.20 -21.07 13.15
C SER A 17 -14.13 -20.48 14.05
N ASN A 18 -13.02 -20.03 13.47
CA ASN A 18 -12.10 -19.15 14.15
C ASN A 18 -12.93 -17.91 14.49
N LEU A 19 -13.31 -17.76 15.75
CA LEU A 19 -13.89 -16.54 16.25
C LEU A 19 -12.83 -15.46 16.04
N VAL A 20 -12.93 -14.74 14.93
CA VAL A 20 -12.20 -13.49 14.75
C VAL A 20 -12.73 -12.61 15.85
N LEU A 21 -11.95 -12.45 16.92
CA LEU A 21 -12.23 -11.50 17.97
C LEU A 21 -12.47 -10.18 17.24
N GLN A 22 -13.74 -9.76 17.20
CA GLN A 22 -14.09 -8.44 16.73
C GLN A 22 -13.34 -7.51 17.67
N ALA A 23 -12.21 -6.98 17.19
CA ALA A 23 -11.41 -6.04 17.96
C ALA A 23 -12.36 -4.97 18.49
N ASP A 24 -12.27 -4.72 19.80
CA ASP A 24 -13.16 -3.81 20.49
C ASP A 24 -13.00 -2.40 19.88
N ARG A 25 -13.95 -2.04 19.00
CA ARG A 25 -13.90 -0.79 18.22
C ARG A 25 -14.11 0.45 19.08
N SER A 26 -14.43 0.27 20.36
CA SER A 26 -14.49 1.34 21.35
C SER A 26 -13.16 2.08 21.54
N LEU A 27 -12.02 1.40 21.30
CA LEU A 27 -10.67 2.01 21.35
C LEU A 27 -10.21 2.62 20.03
N ILE A 28 -10.88 2.32 18.91
CA ILE A 28 -10.41 2.74 17.57
C ILE A 28 -10.90 4.15 17.23
N ASP A 29 -12.01 4.62 17.83
CA ASP A 29 -12.77 5.75 17.29
C ASP A 29 -12.84 6.98 18.21
N ARG A 30 -11.73 7.36 18.84
CA ARG A 30 -11.62 8.68 19.50
C ARG A 30 -10.26 9.32 19.30
N THR A 31 -9.72 9.27 18.09
CA THR A 31 -8.87 10.39 17.66
C THR A 31 -9.71 11.65 17.81
N ARG A 32 -9.23 12.61 18.61
CA ARG A 32 -9.93 13.89 18.81
C ARG A 32 -10.20 14.44 17.41
N ARG A 33 -11.45 14.84 17.11
CA ARG A 33 -11.88 15.29 15.77
C ARG A 33 -10.96 16.36 15.15
N ASP A 34 -10.23 17.08 15.99
CA ASP A 34 -9.40 18.22 15.61
C ASP A 34 -7.89 17.93 15.64
N GLU A 35 -7.47 16.68 15.86
CA GLU A 35 -6.05 16.30 15.85
C GLU A 35 -5.62 15.85 14.45
N PRO A 36 -4.57 16.44 13.85
CA PRO A 36 -4.10 16.04 12.52
C PRO A 36 -3.52 14.63 12.59
N THR A 37 -4.28 13.64 12.12
CA THR A 37 -3.96 12.20 12.20
C THR A 37 -2.76 11.78 11.34
N GLY A 38 -2.28 12.65 10.45
CA GLY A 38 -1.18 12.33 9.52
C GLY A 38 -1.56 11.28 8.46
N GLU A 39 -2.83 10.90 8.38
CA GLU A 39 -3.32 9.93 7.41
C GLU A 39 -3.38 10.53 6.00
N VAL A 40 -3.07 9.71 5.00
CA VAL A 40 -3.18 10.13 3.60
C VAL A 40 -4.65 10.14 3.19
N LEU A 41 -5.18 11.32 2.92
CA LEU A 41 -6.56 11.50 2.46
C LEU A 41 -6.66 11.41 0.93
N SER A 42 -7.83 10.99 0.45
CA SER A 42 -8.17 11.05 -0.97
C SER A 42 -8.05 12.48 -1.53
N LEU A 43 -7.61 12.56 -2.79
CA LEU A 43 -7.49 13.80 -3.57
C LEU A 43 -8.78 14.18 -4.32
N VAL A 44 -9.83 13.34 -4.29
CA VAL A 44 -11.12 13.66 -4.93
C VAL A 44 -11.67 14.97 -4.36
N GLY A 45 -11.97 15.93 -5.24
CA GLY A 45 -12.43 17.27 -4.86
C GLY A 45 -11.34 18.22 -4.33
N LYS A 46 -10.08 17.78 -4.23
CA LYS A 46 -8.93 18.59 -3.74
C LYS A 46 -7.91 18.93 -4.83
N LEU A 47 -8.24 18.62 -6.08
CA LEU A 47 -7.39 18.90 -7.25
C LEU A 47 -7.73 20.23 -7.94
N GLU A 48 -8.68 20.99 -7.40
CA GLU A 48 -9.07 22.30 -7.92
C GLU A 48 -7.87 23.26 -7.94
N GLY A 49 -7.70 23.99 -9.05
CA GLY A 49 -6.56 24.88 -9.24
C GLY A 49 -5.22 24.20 -9.55
N THR A 50 -5.15 22.87 -9.54
CA THR A 50 -3.94 22.12 -9.94
C THR A 50 -4.17 21.38 -11.25
N ARG A 51 -3.21 21.45 -12.16
CA ARG A 51 -3.24 20.70 -13.42
C ARG A 51 -2.23 19.56 -13.38
N MET A 52 -2.54 18.47 -14.08
CA MET A 52 -1.52 17.44 -14.34
C MET A 52 -0.34 18.08 -15.09
N GLY A 53 0.86 17.95 -14.51
CA GLY A 53 2.08 18.54 -15.04
C GLY A 53 2.41 19.96 -14.57
N ASP A 54 1.59 20.59 -13.71
CA ASP A 54 1.76 21.98 -13.27
C ASP A 54 3.14 22.29 -12.67
N LYS A 55 3.71 21.32 -11.94
CA LYS A 55 5.06 21.41 -11.35
C LYS A 55 6.05 20.39 -11.92
N ALA A 56 5.73 19.78 -13.07
CA ALA A 56 6.62 18.78 -13.67
C ALA A 56 7.88 19.46 -14.21
N GLN A 57 9.05 18.99 -13.79
CA GLN A 57 10.34 19.48 -14.25
C GLN A 57 11.07 18.41 -15.06
N ARG A 58 11.72 18.83 -16.15
CA ARG A 58 12.61 17.97 -16.93
C ARG A 58 14.05 18.20 -16.48
N THR A 59 14.73 17.13 -16.12
CA THR A 59 16.15 17.19 -15.79
C THR A 59 16.99 17.05 -17.05
N LYS A 60 18.12 17.77 -17.10
CA LYS A 60 19.17 17.51 -18.08
C LYS A 60 20.10 16.42 -17.52
N PRO A 61 20.63 15.52 -18.37
CA PRO A 61 21.63 14.55 -17.92
C PRO A 61 22.83 15.28 -17.30
N GLN A 62 23.18 14.88 -16.08
CA GLN A 62 24.34 15.41 -15.36
C GLN A 62 25.64 14.95 -16.04
N MET A 63 26.71 15.76 -15.92
CA MET A 63 28.05 15.44 -16.45
C MET A 63 28.12 15.24 -17.98
N GLN A 64 27.21 15.85 -18.75
CA GLN A 64 27.24 15.76 -20.22
C GLN A 64 28.55 16.27 -20.82
N GLU A 65 29.08 17.38 -20.30
CA GLU A 65 30.32 17.96 -20.83
C GLU A 65 31.55 17.12 -20.49
N GLU A 66 31.62 16.53 -19.29
CA GLU A 66 32.70 15.60 -18.93
C GLU A 66 32.68 14.33 -19.78
N ARG A 67 31.48 13.79 -20.06
CA ARG A 67 31.35 12.63 -20.96
C ARG A 67 31.76 12.95 -22.39
N ARG A 68 31.44 14.16 -22.88
CA ARG A 68 31.88 14.63 -24.20
C ARG A 68 33.39 14.83 -24.25
N ALA A 69 33.97 15.43 -23.22
CA ALA A 69 35.42 15.61 -23.12
C ALA A 69 36.15 14.27 -23.11
N ASN A 70 35.70 13.30 -22.30
CA ASN A 70 36.26 11.95 -22.27
C ASN A 70 36.13 11.22 -23.61
N PHE A 71 35.03 11.45 -24.35
CA PHE A 71 34.84 10.88 -25.69
C PHE A 71 35.76 11.52 -26.73
N LEU A 72 36.04 12.82 -26.64
CA LEU A 72 36.93 13.54 -27.56
C LEU A 72 38.42 13.30 -27.29
N MET A 73 38.77 12.86 -26.07
CA MET A 73 40.15 12.53 -25.68
C MET A 73 40.52 11.06 -25.92
N SER A 74 39.57 10.23 -26.35
CA SER A 74 39.78 8.83 -26.75
C SER A 74 39.97 8.69 -28.25
#